data_AF-A0A059WWV6-F1
#
_entry.id   AF-A0A059WWV6-F1
#
_cell.length_a   1.000
_cell.length_b   1.000
_cell.length_c   1.000
_cell.angle_alpha   90.00
_cell.angle_beta   90.00
_cell.angle_gamma   90.00
#
_symmetry.space_group_name_H-M   'P 1'
#
loop_
_entity.id
_entity.type
_entity.pdbx_description
1 polymer ?
#
loop_
_entity_poly.entity_id
_entity_poly.type
_entity_poly.pdbx_seq_one_letter_code
_entity_poly.pdbx_strand_id
1 'polypeptide(L)'
;MYEFAVTPAITQLRRPGVIITEVTPGTVGEELELRPDDRIIKVNGRGVRDYLDFRFQTAGETELTFRVKKPSGETLDIEFDREEGEDLGLMFEQIVPRQCANECIFCFCKGNPDDARPSLFVRDEDIRLSFLYGNYTTLSSITDDEMKRIVEQRLSPQYVSVHATDLKTRAYLLGVEESRADISDKLQFLLDNDIEIHAQVVLCPEINDGK
;
A
#
# COMPACT_ATOMS: atom_id res chain seq x y z
N MET A 1 20.36 17.18 9.00
CA MET A 1 19.32 16.54 9.82
C MET A 1 18.00 17.20 9.45
N TYR A 2 17.18 16.51 8.66
CA TYR A 2 15.95 17.03 8.08
C TYR A 2 14.79 16.81 9.07
N GLU A 3 14.64 17.72 10.02
CA GLU A 3 13.65 17.62 11.10
C GLU A 3 12.26 18.20 10.77
N PHE A 4 12.05 18.78 9.58
CA PHE A 4 10.85 19.60 9.31
C PHE A 4 9.99 19.22 8.09
N ALA A 5 10.27 18.13 7.37
CA ALA A 5 9.42 17.70 6.24
C ALA A 5 8.68 16.37 6.49
N VAL A 6 8.93 15.72 7.63
CA VAL A 6 8.34 14.42 7.96
C VAL A 6 7.90 14.40 9.43
N THR A 7 7.23 15.45 9.90
CA THR A 7 6.42 15.31 11.11
C THR A 7 5.38 14.23 10.83
N PRO A 8 5.29 13.19 11.65
CA PRO A 8 5.45 11.86 11.08
C PRO A 8 4.10 11.33 10.60
N ALA A 9 4.00 11.11 9.29
CA ALA A 9 3.20 10.00 8.75
C ALA A 9 3.59 8.65 9.44
N ILE A 10 4.76 8.62 10.10
CA ILE A 10 5.32 7.53 10.91
C ILE A 10 4.62 7.39 12.29
N THR A 11 3.88 8.39 12.79
CA THR A 11 3.22 8.35 14.12
C THR A 11 1.74 8.05 14.09
N GLN A 12 1.13 7.87 12.90
CA GLN A 12 0.01 6.94 12.82
C GLN A 12 0.58 5.53 12.95
N LEU A 13 1.05 5.22 14.17
CA LEU A 13 1.17 3.86 14.70
C LEU A 13 -0.03 3.11 14.17
N ARG A 14 0.24 2.18 13.25
CA ARG A 14 -0.70 1.26 12.58
C ARG A 14 -1.74 0.76 13.58
N ARG A 15 -2.80 1.54 13.80
CA ARG A 15 -3.90 1.07 14.61
C ARG A 15 -4.67 0.19 13.66
N PRO A 16 -4.87 -1.09 13.97
CA PRO A 16 -5.63 -1.97 13.10
C PRO A 16 -6.99 -1.35 12.82
N GLY A 17 -7.42 -1.47 11.57
CA GLY A 17 -8.67 -1.00 11.02
C GLY A 17 -8.54 0.08 9.95
N VAL A 18 -9.68 0.41 9.36
CA VAL A 18 -9.85 1.48 8.39
C VAL A 18 -10.91 2.46 8.90
N ILE A 19 -10.64 3.76 8.80
CA ILE A 19 -11.55 4.81 9.28
C ILE A 19 -12.54 5.20 8.19
N ILE A 20 -13.82 5.25 8.54
CA ILE A 20 -14.89 5.76 7.69
C ILE A 20 -14.80 7.28 7.65
N THR A 21 -14.74 7.86 6.46
CA THR A 21 -14.75 9.32 6.25
C THR A 21 -16.12 9.86 5.87
N GLU A 22 -16.93 9.03 5.21
CA GLU A 22 -18.26 9.40 4.74
C GLU A 22 -19.15 8.16 4.68
N VAL A 23 -20.45 8.36 4.94
CA VAL A 23 -21.50 7.36 4.77
C VAL A 23 -22.56 7.94 3.85
N THR A 24 -22.86 7.26 2.75
CA THR A 24 -23.84 7.69 1.77
C THR A 24 -25.26 7.47 2.30
N PRO A 25 -26.16 8.47 2.27
CA PRO A 25 -27.55 8.30 2.70
C PRO A 25 -28.31 7.24 1.89
N GLY A 26 -29.21 6.50 2.54
CA GLY A 26 -30.02 5.45 1.93
C GLY A 26 -29.24 4.20 1.54
N THR A 27 -28.07 3.97 2.15
CA THR A 27 -27.25 2.76 1.94
C THR A 27 -27.16 1.94 3.22
N VAL A 28 -26.69 0.70 3.09
CA VAL A 28 -26.48 -0.22 4.23
C VAL A 28 -25.65 0.44 5.33
N GLY A 29 -24.63 1.25 4.99
CA GLY A 29 -23.82 1.95 5.99
C GLY A 29 -24.63 2.87 6.92
N GLU A 30 -25.65 3.55 6.39
CA GLU A 30 -26.54 4.40 7.19
C GLU A 30 -27.50 3.55 8.04
N GLU A 31 -28.06 2.48 7.48
CA GLU A 31 -28.96 1.56 8.18
C GLU A 31 -28.27 0.88 9.39
N LEU A 32 -26.98 0.60 9.27
CA LEU A 32 -26.14 0.07 10.35
C LEU A 32 -25.69 1.14 11.36
N GLU A 33 -26.17 2.37 11.21
CA GLU A 33 -25.79 3.54 12.02
C GLU A 33 -24.27 3.77 12.09
N LEU A 34 -23.56 3.44 11.00
CA LEU A 34 -22.16 3.79 10.85
C LEU A 34 -22.03 5.29 10.61
N ARG A 35 -20.96 5.88 11.13
CA ARG A 35 -20.72 7.31 11.05
C ARG A 35 -19.28 7.60 10.65
N PRO A 36 -18.99 8.79 10.11
CA PRO A 36 -17.61 9.27 10.02
C PRO A 36 -16.89 9.14 11.36
N ASP A 37 -15.59 8.86 11.30
CA ASP A 37 -14.68 8.54 12.41
C ASP A 37 -14.87 7.16 13.08
N ASP A 38 -15.91 6.40 12.71
CA ASP A 38 -15.97 4.99 13.08
C ASP A 38 -14.85 4.20 12.40
N ARG A 39 -14.29 3.23 13.12
CA ARG A 39 -13.21 2.39 12.61
C ARG A 39 -13.62 0.93 12.51
N ILE A 40 -13.62 0.40 11.30
CA ILE A 40 -13.83 -1.03 11.06
C ILE A 40 -12.50 -1.75 11.29
N ILE A 41 -12.42 -2.59 12.33
CA ILE A 41 -11.20 -3.31 12.69
C ILE A 41 -11.21 -4.78 12.26
N LYS A 42 -12.39 -5.36 12.01
CA LYS A 42 -12.55 -6.70 11.44
C LYS A 42 -13.76 -6.81 10.52
N VAL A 43 -13.66 -7.69 9.53
CA VAL A 43 -14.78 -8.19 8.71
C VAL A 43 -14.77 -9.71 8.79
N ASN A 44 -15.91 -10.33 9.13
CA ASN A 44 -16.06 -11.80 9.26
C ASN A 44 -14.96 -12.44 10.11
N GLY A 45 -14.63 -11.78 11.23
CA GLY A 45 -13.59 -12.20 12.17
C GLY A 45 -12.13 -11.96 11.73
N ARG A 46 -11.91 -11.59 10.46
CA ARG A 46 -10.59 -11.30 9.88
C ARG A 46 -10.20 -9.84 10.12
N GLY A 47 -8.93 -9.60 10.43
CA GLY A 47 -8.42 -8.25 10.69
C GLY A 47 -8.40 -7.39 9.43
N VAL A 48 -8.74 -6.11 9.58
CA VAL A 48 -8.64 -5.11 8.51
C VAL A 48 -7.49 -4.17 8.82
N ARG A 49 -6.60 -3.92 7.85
CA ARG A 49 -5.48 -2.97 7.98
C ARG A 49 -5.72 -1.65 7.26
N ASP A 50 -6.47 -1.69 6.17
CA ASP A 50 -6.77 -0.56 5.30
C ASP A 50 -8.00 -0.87 4.44
N TYR A 51 -8.38 0.05 3.56
CA TYR A 51 -9.56 -0.14 2.73
C TYR A 51 -9.42 -1.31 1.73
N LEU A 52 -8.21 -1.70 1.32
CA LEU A 52 -8.03 -2.83 0.39
C LEU A 52 -8.38 -4.15 1.09
N ASP A 53 -7.97 -4.32 2.35
CA ASP A 53 -8.40 -5.45 3.15
C ASP A 53 -9.93 -5.48 3.30
N PHE A 54 -10.54 -4.32 3.57
CA PHE A 54 -11.99 -4.19 3.67
C PHE A 54 -12.68 -4.61 2.37
N ARG A 55 -12.24 -4.08 1.22
CA ARG A 55 -12.79 -4.41 -0.09
C ARG A 55 -12.60 -5.89 -0.42
N PHE A 56 -11.43 -6.45 -0.14
CA PHE A 56 -11.15 -7.86 -0.36
C PHE A 56 -12.02 -8.78 0.50
N GLN A 57 -12.19 -8.46 1.78
CA GLN A 57 -12.96 -9.29 2.72
C GLN A 57 -14.47 -9.12 2.58
N THR A 58 -14.94 -8.04 1.96
CA THR A 58 -16.37 -7.83 1.70
C THR A 58 -16.76 -8.21 0.28
N ALA A 59 -15.84 -8.33 -0.66
CA ALA A 59 -16.18 -8.63 -2.06
C ALA A 59 -16.87 -10.00 -2.18
N GLY A 60 -18.09 -10.01 -2.74
CA GLY A 60 -18.87 -11.23 -2.96
C GLY A 60 -19.57 -11.80 -1.73
N GLU A 61 -19.38 -11.21 -0.55
CA GLU A 61 -20.02 -11.65 0.69
C GLU A 61 -21.40 -10.97 0.86
N THR A 62 -22.43 -11.76 1.18
CA THR A 62 -23.79 -11.30 1.48
C THR A 62 -24.10 -11.31 2.98
N GLU A 63 -23.44 -12.17 3.75
CA GLU A 63 -23.56 -12.25 5.22
C GLU A 63 -22.28 -11.68 5.84
N LEU A 64 -22.42 -10.59 6.59
CA LEU A 64 -21.28 -9.81 7.09
C LEU A 64 -21.36 -9.57 8.59
N THR A 65 -20.21 -9.67 9.25
CA THR A 65 -20.00 -9.24 10.62
C THR A 65 -18.89 -8.21 10.68
N PHE A 66 -19.24 -6.97 11.02
CA PHE A 66 -18.27 -5.91 11.23
C PHE A 66 -17.96 -5.74 12.70
N ARG A 67 -16.67 -5.77 13.05
CA ARG A 67 -16.21 -5.26 14.35
C ARG A 67 -15.83 -3.79 14.20
N VAL A 68 -16.61 -2.92 14.82
CA VAL A 68 -16.47 -1.46 14.69
C VAL A 68 -16.06 -0.86 16.02
N LYS A 69 -15.00 -0.05 16.01
CA LYS A 69 -14.57 0.76 17.14
C LYS A 69 -15.05 2.19 16.94
N LYS A 70 -15.93 2.66 17.85
CA LYS A 70 -16.45 4.02 17.87
C LYS A 70 -15.40 5.01 18.42
N PRO A 71 -15.48 6.31 18.10
CA PRO A 71 -14.59 7.33 18.67
C PRO A 71 -14.62 7.41 20.20
N SER A 72 -15.76 7.04 20.82
CA SER A 72 -15.92 6.95 22.28
C SER A 72 -15.01 5.90 22.94
N GLY A 73 -14.44 4.98 22.15
CA GLY A 73 -13.66 3.84 22.63
C GLY A 73 -14.45 2.54 22.71
N GLU A 74 -15.78 2.60 22.59
CA GLU A 74 -16.66 1.44 22.51
C GLU A 74 -16.34 0.59 21.27
N THR A 75 -16.48 -0.73 21.40
CA THR A 75 -16.33 -1.67 20.30
C THR A 75 -17.58 -2.53 20.20
N LEU A 76 -18.16 -2.58 19.01
CA LEU A 76 -19.41 -3.27 18.70
C LEU A 76 -19.17 -4.29 17.59
N ASP A 77 -19.88 -5.42 17.66
CA ASP A 77 -20.00 -6.34 16.54
C ASP A 77 -21.39 -6.14 15.93
N ILE A 78 -21.44 -5.89 14.62
CA ILE A 78 -22.66 -5.62 13.85
C ILE A 78 -22.78 -6.74 12.81
N GLU A 79 -23.79 -7.59 12.97
CA GLU A 79 -24.15 -8.65 12.03
C GLU A 79 -25.29 -8.16 11.14
N PHE A 80 -25.14 -8.33 9.83
CA PHE A 80 -26.12 -7.90 8.85
C PHE A 80 -25.99 -8.67 7.54
N ASP A 81 -27.10 -8.68 6.80
CA ASP A 81 -27.16 -9.23 5.45
C ASP A 81 -27.32 -8.09 4.44
N ARG A 82 -26.87 -8.31 3.21
CA ARG A 82 -27.09 -7.39 2.08
C ARG A 82 -27.39 -8.14 0.79
N GLU A 83 -27.97 -7.46 -0.18
CA GLU A 83 -28.15 -8.04 -1.50
C GLU A 83 -26.82 -8.21 -2.25
N GLU A 84 -26.76 -9.18 -3.17
CA GLU A 84 -25.56 -9.41 -3.97
C GLU A 84 -25.25 -8.16 -4.83
N GLY A 85 -24.06 -7.59 -4.64
CA GLY A 85 -23.63 -6.38 -5.35
C GLY A 85 -24.15 -5.07 -4.76
N GLU A 86 -24.91 -5.11 -3.66
CA GLU A 86 -25.35 -3.92 -2.95
C GLU A 86 -24.16 -3.16 -2.33
N ASP A 87 -24.12 -1.85 -2.59
CA ASP A 87 -23.08 -0.98 -2.07
C ASP A 87 -23.32 -0.69 -0.58
N LEU A 88 -22.24 -0.78 0.20
CA LEU A 88 -22.26 -0.43 1.62
C LEU A 88 -22.33 1.09 1.82
N GLY A 89 -22.01 1.88 0.79
CA GLY A 89 -22.03 3.35 0.85
C GLY A 89 -21.00 3.93 1.82
N LEU A 90 -19.87 3.24 2.01
CA LEU A 90 -18.80 3.65 2.91
C LEU A 90 -17.61 4.20 2.14
N MET A 91 -17.19 5.41 2.49
CA MET A 91 -15.91 5.98 2.05
C MET A 91 -14.90 5.91 3.19
N PHE A 92 -13.62 5.76 2.83
CA PHE A 92 -12.54 5.53 3.77
C PHE A 92 -11.41 6.55 3.65
N GLU A 93 -10.60 6.63 4.69
CA GLU A 93 -9.38 7.43 4.71
C GLU A 93 -8.43 7.08 3.57
N GLN A 94 -7.65 8.08 3.12
CA GLN A 94 -6.67 7.87 2.07
C GLN A 94 -5.55 6.95 2.53
N ILE A 95 -5.01 6.16 1.60
CA ILE A 95 -3.79 5.39 1.85
C ILE A 95 -2.65 6.37 2.13
N VAL A 96 -2.09 6.28 3.33
CA VAL A 96 -0.80 6.88 3.64
C VAL A 96 0.28 6.00 2.99
N PRO A 97 1.04 6.52 2.00
CA PRO A 97 2.03 5.74 1.28
C PRO A 97 3.18 5.31 2.20
N ARG A 98 3.62 4.06 2.04
CA ARG A 98 4.91 3.61 2.55
C ARG A 98 6.03 4.47 1.96
N GLN A 99 6.89 5.00 2.84
CA GLN A 99 8.05 5.77 2.42
C GLN A 99 9.17 4.86 1.91
N CYS A 100 9.71 5.19 0.75
CA CYS A 100 10.88 4.52 0.19
C CYS A 100 12.10 4.77 1.08
N ALA A 101 12.85 3.69 1.34
CA ALA A 101 14.06 3.70 2.16
C ALA A 101 15.34 3.64 1.31
N ASN A 102 15.24 3.81 0.00
CA ASN A 102 16.38 3.77 -0.91
C ASN A 102 17.05 5.14 -1.01
N GLU A 103 18.35 5.11 -1.26
CA GLU A 103 19.19 6.29 -1.38
C GLU A 103 19.74 6.42 -2.81
N CYS A 104 18.90 6.07 -3.81
CA CYS A 104 19.30 5.95 -5.22
C CYS A 104 20.08 7.17 -5.73
N ILE A 105 21.12 6.91 -6.53
CA ILE A 105 21.96 7.96 -7.12
C ILE A 105 21.22 8.84 -8.13
N PHE A 106 20.09 8.35 -8.65
CA PHE A 106 19.22 9.02 -9.63
C PHE A 106 17.87 9.47 -9.02
N CYS A 107 17.75 9.51 -7.69
CA CYS A 107 16.49 9.86 -7.02
C CYS A 107 16.09 11.32 -7.30
N PHE A 108 14.99 11.51 -8.04
CA PHE A 108 14.48 12.85 -8.36
C PHE A 108 14.09 13.65 -7.10
N CYS A 109 13.53 13.00 -6.07
CA CYS A 109 13.19 13.66 -4.82
C CYS A 109 14.41 14.27 -4.11
N LYS A 110 15.60 13.66 -4.26
CA LYS A 110 16.86 14.19 -3.73
C LYS A 110 17.38 15.38 -4.53
N GLY A 111 17.02 15.47 -5.81
CA GLY A 111 17.43 16.56 -6.70
C GLY A 111 16.53 17.81 -6.61
N ASN A 112 15.45 17.77 -5.83
CA ASN A 112 14.57 18.92 -5.65
C ASN A 112 15.29 20.07 -4.93
N PRO A 113 15.00 21.34 -5.28
CA PRO A 113 15.49 22.49 -4.53
C PRO A 113 14.86 22.53 -3.14
N ASP A 114 15.57 23.11 -2.16
CA ASP A 114 15.15 23.11 -0.74
C ASP A 114 13.81 23.82 -0.49
N ASP A 115 13.38 24.72 -1.39
CA ASP A 115 12.13 25.47 -1.34
C ASP A 115 10.98 24.82 -2.13
N ALA A 116 11.18 23.62 -2.66
CA ALA A 116 10.14 22.89 -3.38
C ALA A 116 8.92 22.60 -2.50
N ARG A 117 7.77 22.37 -3.14
CA ARG A 117 6.53 22.01 -2.44
C ARG A 117 6.75 20.72 -1.62
N PRO A 118 6.29 20.63 -0.36
CA PRO A 118 6.49 19.45 0.50
C PRO A 118 6.07 18.13 -0.15
N SER A 119 4.99 18.13 -0.95
CA SER A 119 4.49 16.95 -1.65
C SER A 119 5.49 16.36 -2.66
N LEU A 120 6.45 17.15 -3.16
CA LEU A 120 7.48 16.68 -4.10
C LEU A 120 8.60 15.88 -3.42
N PHE A 121 8.67 15.91 -2.09
CA PHE A 121 9.66 15.15 -1.31
C PHE A 121 9.13 13.80 -0.81
N VAL A 122 7.85 13.49 -1.06
CA VAL A 122 7.26 12.20 -0.73
C VAL A 122 7.87 11.16 -1.64
N ARG A 123 8.63 10.22 -1.07
CA ARG A 123 9.18 9.08 -1.79
C ARG A 123 8.30 7.88 -1.52
N ASP A 124 7.49 7.45 -2.47
CA ASP A 124 6.63 6.29 -2.28
C ASP A 124 7.30 4.99 -2.74
N GLU A 125 7.07 3.92 -1.99
CA GLU A 125 7.38 2.55 -2.40
C GLU A 125 6.33 1.64 -1.76
N ASP A 126 5.10 1.69 -2.29
CA ASP A 126 3.93 1.02 -1.72
C ASP A 126 3.25 0.11 -2.74
N ILE A 127 3.17 -1.19 -2.43
CA ILE A 127 2.56 -2.23 -3.28
C ILE A 127 1.09 -1.97 -3.60
N ARG A 128 0.38 -1.24 -2.71
CA ARG A 128 -1.03 -0.90 -2.87
C ARG A 128 -1.17 0.15 -3.95
N LEU A 129 -0.34 1.19 -3.89
CA LEU A 129 -0.34 2.27 -4.88
C LEU A 129 0.19 1.80 -6.23
N SER A 130 1.09 0.80 -6.23
CA SER A 130 1.51 0.13 -7.46
C SER A 130 0.33 -0.49 -8.18
N PHE A 131 -0.49 -1.28 -7.49
CA PHE A 131 -1.70 -1.87 -8.04
C PHE A 131 -2.77 -0.84 -8.42
N LEU A 132 -3.03 0.14 -7.55
CA LEU A 132 -4.15 1.07 -7.70
C LEU A 132 -3.90 2.17 -8.75
N TYR A 133 -2.66 2.66 -8.81
CA TYR A 133 -2.34 3.89 -9.54
C TYR A 133 -1.16 3.73 -10.50
N GLY A 134 -0.52 2.56 -10.54
CA GLY A 134 0.61 2.32 -11.43
C GLY A 134 1.94 2.86 -10.93
N ASN A 135 2.07 3.10 -9.63
CA ASN A 135 3.32 3.59 -9.05
C ASN A 135 4.40 2.50 -9.09
N TYR A 136 5.60 2.87 -9.55
CA TYR A 136 6.70 1.92 -9.68
C TYR A 136 7.40 1.68 -8.33
N THR A 137 7.51 0.41 -7.95
CA THR A 137 8.27 -0.01 -6.78
C THR A 137 9.60 -0.61 -7.19
N THR A 138 10.61 -0.53 -6.31
CA THR A 138 11.87 -1.24 -6.56
C THR A 138 11.86 -2.65 -5.95
N LEU A 139 10.90 -2.99 -5.09
CA LEU A 139 10.87 -4.23 -4.31
C LEU A 139 12.10 -4.42 -3.39
N SER A 140 12.95 -3.41 -3.18
CA SER A 140 14.15 -3.53 -2.31
C SER A 140 13.81 -3.42 -0.82
N SER A 141 12.68 -2.79 -0.48
CA SER A 141 12.23 -2.57 0.89
C SER A 141 10.97 -3.35 1.25
N ILE A 142 10.43 -4.14 0.31
CA ILE A 142 9.24 -4.96 0.52
C ILE A 142 9.51 -6.07 1.54
N THR A 143 8.53 -6.34 2.40
CA THR A 143 8.60 -7.43 3.38
C THR A 143 7.96 -8.71 2.85
N ASP A 144 8.29 -9.85 3.46
CA ASP A 144 7.64 -11.14 3.14
C ASP A 144 6.12 -11.11 3.35
N ASP A 145 5.64 -10.36 4.34
CA ASP A 145 4.20 -10.19 4.59
C ASP A 145 3.53 -9.35 3.49
N GLU A 146 4.22 -8.33 2.97
CA GLU A 146 3.75 -7.55 1.81
C GLU A 146 3.75 -8.42 0.55
N MET A 147 4.78 -9.24 0.33
CA MET A 147 4.83 -10.21 -0.78
C MET A 147 3.68 -11.22 -0.73
N LYS A 148 3.44 -11.83 0.44
CA LYS A 148 2.29 -12.74 0.64
C LYS A 148 0.96 -12.03 0.42
N ARG A 149 0.84 -10.79 0.87
CA ARG A 149 -0.37 -9.98 0.68
C ARG A 149 -0.67 -9.75 -0.81
N ILE A 150 0.33 -9.45 -1.63
CA ILE A 150 0.15 -9.28 -3.09
C ILE A 150 -0.52 -10.53 -3.67
N VAL A 151 -0.01 -11.72 -3.31
CA VAL A 151 -0.52 -13.00 -3.79
C VAL A 151 -1.92 -13.29 -3.26
N GLU A 152 -2.11 -13.20 -1.94
CA GLU A 152 -3.40 -13.49 -1.27
C GLU A 152 -4.53 -12.63 -1.83
N GLN A 153 -4.26 -11.34 -2.05
CA GLN A 153 -5.26 -10.37 -2.51
C GLN A 153 -5.25 -10.17 -4.03
N ARG A 154 -4.41 -10.92 -4.76
CA ARG A 154 -4.21 -10.79 -6.22
C ARG A 154 -4.03 -9.33 -6.65
N LEU A 155 -3.16 -8.59 -5.96
CA LEU A 155 -2.85 -7.19 -6.27
C LEU A 155 -2.05 -7.12 -7.58
N SER A 156 -2.73 -7.21 -8.72
CA SER A 156 -2.15 -7.35 -10.04
C SER A 156 -2.76 -6.35 -11.02
N PRO A 157 -1.98 -5.66 -11.88
CA PRO A 157 -0.53 -5.79 -12.04
C PRO A 157 0.28 -5.09 -10.93
N GLN A 158 1.53 -5.49 -10.75
CA GLN A 158 2.54 -4.74 -9.98
C GLN A 158 3.51 -4.04 -10.95
N TYR A 159 3.75 -2.75 -10.70
CA TYR A 159 4.66 -1.93 -11.50
C TYR A 159 6.03 -1.90 -10.83
N VAL A 160 7.04 -2.40 -11.54
CA VAL A 160 8.37 -2.66 -10.97
C VAL A 160 9.46 -1.97 -11.77
N SER A 161 10.28 -1.16 -11.10
CA SER A 161 11.46 -0.54 -11.69
C SER A 161 12.66 -1.48 -11.56
N VAL A 162 13.15 -1.95 -12.72
CA VAL A 162 14.26 -2.88 -12.84
C VAL A 162 15.52 -2.10 -13.21
N HIS A 163 16.55 -2.23 -12.39
CA HIS A 163 17.78 -1.45 -12.50
C HIS A 163 18.95 -2.32 -12.96
N ALA A 164 19.18 -3.45 -12.29
CA ALA A 164 20.12 -4.47 -12.72
C ALA A 164 19.70 -5.82 -12.11
N THR A 165 20.22 -6.92 -12.64
CA THR A 165 20.12 -8.24 -11.98
C THR A 165 21.42 -8.61 -11.25
N ASP A 166 22.54 -7.98 -11.60
CA ASP A 166 23.77 -8.03 -10.80
C ASP A 166 23.57 -7.30 -9.48
N LEU A 167 23.82 -8.01 -8.37
CA LEU A 167 23.56 -7.52 -7.02
C LEU A 167 24.40 -6.29 -6.66
N LYS A 168 25.68 -6.27 -7.06
CA LYS A 168 26.58 -5.16 -6.73
C LYS A 168 26.18 -3.89 -7.45
N THR A 169 25.90 -4.00 -8.75
CA THR A 169 25.43 -2.88 -9.56
C THR A 169 24.10 -2.35 -9.05
N ARG A 170 23.15 -3.24 -8.72
CA ARG A 170 21.84 -2.83 -8.19
C ARG A 170 21.94 -2.19 -6.81
N ALA A 171 22.74 -2.74 -5.91
CA ALA A 171 23.01 -2.21 -4.58
C ALA A 171 23.58 -0.79 -4.67
N TYR A 172 24.57 -0.59 -5.54
CA TYR A 172 25.17 0.72 -5.83
C TYR A 172 24.13 1.72 -6.36
N LEU A 173 23.36 1.34 -7.39
CA LEU A 173 22.34 2.19 -8.00
C LEU A 173 21.28 2.65 -7.01
N LEU A 174 20.81 1.76 -6.14
CA LEU A 174 19.76 2.02 -5.16
C LEU A 174 20.27 2.61 -3.83
N GLY A 175 21.58 2.61 -3.60
CA GLY A 175 22.17 3.01 -2.32
C GLY A 175 21.71 2.13 -1.16
N VAL A 176 21.69 0.81 -1.35
CA VAL A 176 21.29 -0.18 -0.34
C VAL A 176 22.33 -1.30 -0.23
N GLU A 177 22.28 -2.06 0.86
CA GLU A 177 23.09 -3.28 1.04
C GLU A 177 22.76 -4.35 -0.02
N GLU A 178 23.76 -5.14 -0.44
CA GLU A 178 23.59 -6.23 -1.43
C GLU A 178 22.49 -7.23 -1.03
N SER A 179 22.33 -7.51 0.27
CA SER A 179 21.29 -8.41 0.79
C SER A 179 19.86 -7.94 0.53
N ARG A 180 19.66 -6.65 0.26
CA ARG A 180 18.36 -6.06 -0.10
C ARG A 180 18.23 -5.79 -1.60
N ALA A 181 19.33 -5.93 -2.34
CA ALA A 181 19.43 -5.59 -3.74
C ALA A 181 18.90 -6.68 -4.67
N ASP A 182 18.61 -7.89 -4.19
CA ASP A 182 17.99 -8.89 -5.06
C ASP A 182 16.57 -8.48 -5.46
N ILE A 183 16.30 -8.64 -6.76
CA ILE A 183 14.99 -8.47 -7.39
C ILE A 183 14.55 -9.75 -8.08
N SER A 184 15.47 -10.65 -8.40
CA SER A 184 15.22 -11.81 -9.25
C SER A 184 14.29 -12.80 -8.57
N ASP A 185 14.58 -13.14 -7.31
CA ASP A 185 13.75 -14.09 -6.55
C ASP A 185 12.36 -13.51 -6.27
N LYS A 186 12.27 -12.19 -6.07
CA LYS A 186 11.00 -11.49 -5.84
C LYS A 186 10.14 -11.47 -7.10
N LEU A 187 10.73 -11.16 -8.25
CA LEU A 187 10.02 -11.22 -9.53
C LEU A 187 9.57 -12.64 -9.84
N GLN A 188 10.45 -13.63 -9.65
CA GLN A 188 10.11 -15.03 -9.86
C GLN A 188 8.94 -15.46 -8.97
N PHE A 189 8.98 -15.12 -7.67
CA PHE A 189 7.89 -15.41 -6.75
C PHE A 189 6.55 -14.82 -7.20
N LEU A 190 6.54 -13.56 -7.66
CA LEU A 190 5.32 -12.90 -8.13
C LEU A 190 4.79 -13.57 -9.41
N LEU A 191 5.67 -13.86 -10.37
CA LEU A 191 5.31 -14.53 -11.63
C LEU A 191 4.78 -15.95 -11.39
N ASP A 192 5.41 -16.71 -10.48
CA ASP A 192 4.99 -18.07 -10.10
C ASP A 192 3.61 -18.09 -9.43
N ASN A 193 3.12 -16.95 -8.95
CA ASN A 193 1.81 -16.78 -8.32
C ASN A 193 0.84 -15.96 -9.22
N ASP A 194 1.05 -15.98 -10.54
CA ASP A 194 0.22 -15.32 -11.55
C ASP A 194 0.01 -13.81 -11.32
N ILE A 195 1.00 -13.13 -10.74
CA ILE A 195 0.98 -11.67 -10.63
C ILE A 195 1.61 -11.08 -11.88
N GLU A 196 0.83 -10.28 -12.61
CA GLU A 196 1.32 -9.57 -13.79
C GLU A 196 2.30 -8.48 -13.37
N ILE A 197 3.44 -8.41 -14.06
CA ILE A 197 4.48 -7.40 -13.79
C ILE A 197 4.58 -6.43 -14.95
N HIS A 198 4.41 -5.15 -14.66
CA HIS A 198 4.72 -4.06 -15.58
C HIS A 198 6.12 -3.54 -15.26
N ALA A 199 7.11 -4.04 -16.01
CA ALA A 199 8.51 -3.71 -15.77
C ALA A 199 8.93 -2.43 -16.52
N GLN A 200 9.57 -1.51 -15.81
CA GLN A 200 10.30 -0.39 -16.38
C GLN A 200 11.81 -0.60 -16.17
N VAL A 201 12.58 -0.60 -17.25
CA VAL A 201 14.04 -0.63 -17.17
C VAL A 201 14.58 0.78 -16.94
N VAL A 202 15.37 0.94 -15.89
CA VAL A 202 16.04 2.21 -15.54
C VAL A 202 17.53 2.08 -15.88
N LEU A 203 18.00 2.88 -16.85
CA LEU A 203 19.40 2.88 -17.30
C LEU A 203 20.12 4.15 -16.87
N CYS A 204 21.32 3.97 -16.31
CA CYS A 204 22.30 4.99 -16.02
C CYS A 204 23.53 4.73 -16.91
N PRO A 205 23.93 5.73 -17.73
CA PRO A 205 25.10 5.58 -18.60
C PRO A 205 26.35 5.13 -17.84
N GLU A 206 27.15 4.26 -18.48
CA GLU A 206 28.42 3.74 -17.95
C GLU A 206 28.32 2.89 -16.67
N ILE A 207 27.10 2.59 -16.20
CA ILE A 207 26.87 1.80 -14.97
C ILE A 207 26.14 0.49 -15.28
N ASN A 208 25.00 0.56 -15.97
CA ASN A 208 24.16 -0.59 -16.29
C ASN A 208 23.62 -0.57 -17.72
N ASP A 209 24.28 0.18 -18.61
CA ASP A 209 23.89 0.36 -20.01
C ASP A 209 24.48 -0.71 -20.95
N GLY A 210 25.13 -1.74 -20.41
CA GLY A 210 25.65 -2.89 -21.16
C GLY A 210 26.94 -2.62 -21.91
N LYS A 211 27.62 -1.51 -21.64
CA LYS A 211 28.99 -1.23 -22.07
C LYS A 211 30.02 -1.64 -21.04
#